data_AF-A0A9D6WB84-F1
#
_entry.id   AF-A0A9D6WB84-F1
#
_cell.length_a   1.000
_cell.length_b   1.000
_cell.length_c   1.000
_cell.angle_alpha   90.00
_cell.angle_beta   90.00
_cell.angle_gamma   90.00
#
_symmetry.space_group_name_H-M   'P 1'
#
loop_
_entity.id
_entity.type
_entity.pdbx_description
1 polymer ?
#
loop_
_entity_poly.entity_id
_entity_poly.type
_entity_poly.pdbx_seq_one_letter_code
_entity_poly.pdbx_strand_id
1 'polypeptide(L)' 'MASKLTIEPMITDAKKWAAFEEEAIRADKPDFRRNMRLVEAMYREAAALGAFPPADLLEGIDVDIRIARVVNGVPPHS' A
#
# COMPACT_ATOMS: atom_id res chain seq x y z
N MET A 1 41.33 16.28 19.54
CA MET A 1 41.20 14.82 19.67
C MET A 1 39.74 14.46 19.48
N ALA A 2 39.39 13.77 18.40
CA ALA A 2 38.01 13.38 18.12
C ALA A 2 37.63 12.16 18.97
N SER A 3 36.61 12.29 19.82
CA SER A 3 36.01 11.16 20.52
C SER A 3 35.32 10.25 19.49
N LYS A 4 35.77 9.00 19.38
CA LYS A 4 35.09 7.98 18.59
C LYS A 4 33.69 7.77 19.19
N LEU A 5 32.64 7.99 18.40
CA LEU A 5 31.29 7.59 18.76
C LEU A 5 31.20 6.07 18.57
N THR A 6 31.27 5.33 19.67
CA THR A 6 31.06 3.88 19.66
C THR A 6 29.55 3.63 19.55
N ILE A 7 29.08 3.19 18.39
CA ILE A 7 27.71 2.68 18.24
C ILE A 7 27.76 1.22 18.71
N GLU A 8 27.31 0.97 19.93
CA GLU A 8 27.04 -0.37 20.43
C GLU A 8 26.03 -1.04 19.47
N PRO A 9 26.23 -2.32 19.08
CA PRO A 9 25.27 -3.00 18.22
C PRO A 9 23.93 -3.09 18.94
N MET A 10 22.88 -2.51 18.36
CA MET A 10 21.53 -2.48 18.95
C MET A 10 20.94 -3.89 19.15
N ILE A 11 21.45 -4.89 18.41
CA ILE A 11 21.16 -6.33 18.61
C ILE A 11 22.47 -7.09 18.46
N THR A 12 22.90 -7.79 19.51
CA THR A 12 24.16 -8.53 19.55
C THR A 12 23.99 -10.04 19.37
N ASP A 13 22.78 -10.55 19.58
CA ASP A 13 22.45 -11.98 19.48
C ASP A 13 21.23 -12.19 18.59
N ALA A 14 21.50 -12.59 17.34
CA ALA A 14 20.48 -12.82 16.33
C ALA A 14 19.54 -14.00 16.67
N LYS A 15 20.03 -15.02 17.39
CA LYS A 15 19.21 -16.19 17.75
C LYS A 15 18.21 -15.83 18.83
N LYS A 16 18.68 -15.10 19.84
CA LYS A 16 17.81 -14.60 20.91
C LYS A 16 16.76 -13.62 20.37
N TRP A 17 17.16 -12.78 19.41
CA TRP A 17 16.23 -11.88 18.73
C TRP A 17 15.14 -12.63 17.95
N ALA A 18 15.52 -13.60 17.12
CA ALA A 18 14.57 -14.39 16.35
C ALA A 18 13.57 -15.15 17.25
N ALA A 19 14.04 -15.73 18.36
CA ALA A 19 13.17 -16.41 19.33
C ALA A 19 12.17 -15.44 20.00
N PHE A 20 12.62 -14.23 20.33
CA PHE A 20 11.76 -13.18 20.86
C PHE A 20 10.68 -12.76 19.85
N GLU A 21 11.04 -12.54 18.59
CA GLU A 21 10.09 -12.19 17.54
C GLU A 21 9.05 -13.29 17.33
N GLU A 22 9.47 -14.56 17.30
CA GLU A 22 8.56 -15.69 17.13
C GLU A 22 7.56 -15.78 18.29
N GLU A 23 8.03 -15.57 19.53
CA GLU A 23 7.16 -15.56 20.72
C GLU A 23 6.20 -14.38 20.73
N ALA A 24 6.67 -13.18 20.32
CA ALA A 24 5.82 -12.00 20.19
C ALA A 24 4.71 -12.21 19.14
N ILE A 25 5.04 -12.76 17.97
CA ILE A 25 4.08 -13.10 16.91
C ILE A 25 3.07 -14.14 17.40
N ARG A 26 3.51 -15.13 18.20
CA ARG A 26 2.63 -16.16 18.75
C ARG A 26 1.67 -15.61 19.81
N ALA A 27 2.13 -14.63 20.60
CA ALA A 27 1.32 -13.97 21.62
C ALA A 27 0.30 -12.99 21.03
N ASP A 28 0.65 -12.30 19.94
CA ASP A 28 -0.24 -11.38 19.24
C ASP A 28 -1.11 -12.11 18.22
N LYS A 29 -2.28 -12.60 18.67
CA LYS A 29 -3.24 -13.24 17.77
C LYS A 29 -3.80 -12.20 16.80
N PRO A 30 -3.75 -12.41 15.47
CA PRO A 30 -4.27 -11.46 14.52
C PRO A 30 -5.78 -11.26 14.69
N ASP A 31 -6.18 -10.03 15.00
CA ASP A 31 -7.59 -9.61 14.96
C ASP A 31 -7.96 -9.29 13.52
N PHE A 32 -8.57 -10.27 12.86
CA PHE A 32 -9.02 -10.15 11.47
C PHE A 32 -9.89 -8.91 11.24
N ARG A 33 -10.82 -8.59 12.16
CA ARG A 33 -11.72 -7.45 11.98
C ARG A 33 -10.96 -6.13 12.08
N ARG A 34 -10.03 -6.02 13.03
CA ARG A 34 -9.15 -4.84 13.15
C ARG A 34 -8.27 -4.69 11.92
N ASN A 35 -7.66 -5.77 11.46
CA ASN A 35 -6.77 -5.74 10.30
C ASN A 35 -7.51 -5.34 9.03
N MET A 36 -8.72 -5.88 8.81
CA MET A 36 -9.55 -5.47 7.67
C MET A 36 -9.93 -4.00 7.74
N ARG A 37 -10.30 -3.46 8.92
CA ARG A 37 -10.55 -2.01 9.05
C ARG A 37 -9.33 -1.18 8.69
N LEU A 38 -8.13 -1.63 9.08
CA LEU A 38 -6.89 -0.93 8.76
C LEU A 38 -6.64 -0.91 7.25
N VAL A 39 -6.74 -2.07 6.60
CA VAL A 39 -6.57 -2.21 5.15
C VAL A 39 -7.55 -1.33 4.38
N GLU A 40 -8.83 -1.37 4.75
CA GLU A 40 -9.88 -0.55 4.13
C GLU A 40 -9.60 0.96 4.27
N ALA A 41 -9.15 1.40 5.45
CA ALA A 41 -8.80 2.79 5.69
C ALA A 41 -7.60 3.24 4.83
N MET A 42 -6.55 2.41 4.77
CA MET A 42 -5.38 2.68 3.94
C MET A 42 -5.72 2.70 2.45
N TYR A 43 -6.59 1.79 2.00
CA TYR A 43 -7.05 1.75 0.62
C TYR A 43 -7.79 3.03 0.23
N ARG A 44 -8.73 3.49 1.08
CA ARG A 44 -9.46 4.75 0.85
C ARG A 44 -8.53 5.95 0.79
N GLU A 45 -7.54 6.01 1.68
CA GLU A 45 -6.55 7.09 1.69
C GLU A 45 -5.68 7.06 0.41
N ALA A 46 -5.20 5.89 0.02
CA ALA A 46 -4.41 5.74 -1.20
C ALA A 46 -5.20 6.10 -2.47
N ALA A 47 -6.49 5.77 -2.51
CA ALA A 47 -7.39 6.20 -3.59
C ALA A 47 -7.61 7.73 -3.56
N ALA A 48 -7.81 8.34 -2.39
CA ALA A 48 -7.96 9.78 -2.23
C ALA A 48 -6.69 10.56 -2.64
N LEU A 49 -5.52 9.99 -2.40
CA LEU A 49 -4.22 10.51 -2.83
C LEU A 49 -3.94 10.28 -4.33
N GLY A 50 -4.81 9.56 -5.05
CA GLY A 50 -4.61 9.19 -6.46
C GLY A 50 -3.47 8.19 -6.68
N ALA A 51 -2.93 7.59 -5.61
CA ALA A 51 -1.92 6.54 -5.70
C ALA A 51 -2.51 5.23 -6.22
N PHE A 52 -3.81 5.02 -5.96
CA PHE A 52 -4.60 3.94 -6.53
C PHE A 52 -5.71 4.48 -7.43
N PRO A 53 -6.20 3.66 -8.39
CA PRO A 53 -7.36 4.02 -9.17
C PRO A 53 -8.55 4.36 -8.25
N PRO A 54 -9.48 5.20 -8.72
CA PRO A 54 -10.59 5.64 -7.90
C PRO A 54 -11.38 4.45 -7.35
N ALA A 55 -11.96 4.63 -6.16
CA ALA A 55 -12.77 3.60 -5.53
C ALA A 55 -14.01 3.24 -6.37
N ASP A 56 -14.50 4.19 -7.18
CA ASP A 56 -15.48 3.92 -8.23
C ASP A 56 -14.78 3.60 -9.55
N LEU A 57 -14.86 2.34 -9.96
CA LEU A 57 -14.30 1.86 -11.23
C LEU A 57 -14.96 2.52 -12.46
N LEU A 58 -16.14 3.12 -12.29
CA LEU A 58 -16.87 3.82 -13.36
C LEU A 58 -16.57 5.32 -13.38
N GLU A 59 -15.78 5.84 -12.45
CA GLU A 59 -15.40 7.24 -12.47
C GLU A 59 -14.58 7.55 -13.73
N GLY A 60 -15.07 8.47 -14.55
CA GLY A 60 -14.46 8.85 -15.83
C GLY A 60 -14.86 8.00 -17.05
N ILE A 61 -15.67 6.94 -16.86
CA ILE A 61 -16.09 6.08 -17.98
C ILE A 61 -16.99 6.81 -18.99
N ASP A 62 -17.72 7.83 -18.56
CA ASP A 62 -18.55 8.68 -19.41
C ASP A 62 -17.71 9.48 -20.41
N VAL A 63 -16.55 9.96 -19.96
CA VAL A 63 -15.55 10.63 -20.79
C VAL A 63 -14.96 9.66 -21.81
N ASP A 64 -14.59 8.45 -21.39
CA ASP A 64 -14.05 7.42 -22.28
C ASP A 64 -15.07 6.99 -23.34
N ILE A 65 -16.33 6.77 -22.96
CA ILE A 65 -17.42 6.48 -23.88
C ILE A 65 -17.57 7.60 -24.90
N ARG A 66 -17.50 8.87 -24.47
CA ARG A 66 -17.60 10.02 -25.37
C ARG A 66 -16.43 10.06 -26.36
N ILE A 67 -15.20 9.84 -25.89
CA ILE A 67 -14.00 9.81 -26.75
C ILE A 67 -14.10 8.67 -27.76
N ALA A 68 -14.46 7.47 -27.32
CA ALA A 68 -14.59 6.30 -28.18
C ALA A 68 -15.63 6.53 -29.29
N ARG A 69 -16.76 7.17 -28.99
CA ARG A 69 -17.78 7.54 -29.99
C ARG A 69 -17.25 8.52 -31.03
N VAL A 70 -16.46 9.51 -30.61
CA VAL A 70 -15.86 10.48 -31.53
C VAL A 70 -14.83 9.79 -32.43
N VAL A 71 -13.91 9.01 -31.86
CA VAL A 71 -12.85 8.30 -32.60
C VAL A 71 -13.46 7.33 -33.62
N ASN A 72 -14.44 6.53 -33.22
CA ASN A 72 -15.12 5.59 -34.12
C ASN A 72 -15.99 6.27 -35.19
N GLY A 73 -16.35 7.54 -34.98
CA GLY A 73 -17.11 8.35 -35.93
C GLY A 73 -16.24 9.02 -37.00
N VAL A 74 -14.91 9.03 -36.84
CA VAL A 74 -14.00 9.55 -37.86
C VAL A 74 -13.63 8.41 -38.82
N PRO A 75 -13.99 8.51 -40.12
CA PRO A 75 -13.58 7.51 -41.09
C PRO A 75 -12.05 7.54 -41.25
N PRO A 76 -11.39 6.38 -41.38
CA PRO A 76 -9.95 6.35 -41.59
C PRO A 76 -9.59 7.11 -42.87
N HIS A 77 -8.57 7.97 -42.79
CA HIS A 77 -8.02 8.65 -43.96
C HIS A 77 -7.52 7.58 -44.95
N SER A 78 -8.08 7.61 -46.17
CA SER A 78 -7.69 6.74 -47.30
C SER A 78 -6.34 7.13 -47.87
#